data_AF-A0A376FPH6-F1
#
_entry.id   AF-A0A376FPH6-F1
#
_cell.length_a   1.000
_cell.length_b   1.000
_cell.length_c   1.000
_cell.angle_alpha   90.00
_cell.angle_beta   90.00
_cell.angle_gamma   90.00
#
_symmetry.space_group_name_H-M   'P 1'
#
loop_
_entity.id
_entity.type
_entity.pdbx_description
1 polymer ?
#
loop_
_entity_poly.entity_id
_entity_poly.type
_entity_poly.pdbx_seq_one_letter_code
_entity_poly.pdbx_strand_id
1 'polypeptide(L)'
;MATTTKNMVEIASAYTIIMHRLIDNNARDALNTIKPLSEAKSDIISGLKSLQECARYAGDHAAYMTINDTIERIESGKPLRAFV
;
A
#
# COMPACT_ATOMS: atom_id res chain seq x y z
N MET A 1 27.18 -3.53 9.97
CA MET A 1 26.42 -2.37 9.45
C MET A 1 25.86 -2.59 8.05
N ALA A 2 26.58 -3.21 7.10
CA ALA A 2 26.06 -3.47 5.75
C ALA A 2 24.80 -4.37 5.69
N THR A 3 24.71 -5.38 6.57
CA THR A 3 23.57 -6.32 6.62
C THR A 3 22.27 -5.65 7.08
N THR A 4 22.35 -4.73 8.06
CA THR A 4 21.19 -4.01 8.58
C THR A 4 20.59 -3.08 7.51
N THR A 5 21.46 -2.38 6.76
CA THR A 5 21.01 -1.48 5.68
C THR A 5 20.38 -2.24 4.52
N LYS A 6 20.95 -3.38 4.11
CA LYS A 6 20.38 -4.23 3.06
C LYS A 6 18.98 -4.74 3.43
N ASN A 7 18.80 -5.22 4.67
CA ASN A 7 17.51 -5.72 5.14
C ASN A 7 16.44 -4.61 5.16
N MET A 8 16.80 -3.37 5.55
CA MET A 8 15.86 -2.25 5.52
C MET A 8 15.42 -1.87 4.09
N VAL A 9 16.34 -1.90 3.12
CA VAL A 9 16.01 -1.65 1.71
C VAL A 9 15.09 -2.73 1.13
N GLU A 10 15.34 -4.00 1.46
CA GLU A 10 14.50 -5.12 1.03
C GLU A 10 13.09 -5.04 1.63
N ILE A 11 12.97 -4.66 2.91
CA ILE A 11 11.68 -4.47 3.59
C ILE A 11 10.88 -3.32 2.98
N ALA A 12 11.50 -2.15 2.76
CA ALA A 12 10.84 -1.02 2.10
C ALA A 12 10.38 -1.36 0.68
N SER A 13 11.19 -2.14 -0.05
CA SER A 13 10.83 -2.66 -1.37
C SER A 13 9.64 -3.61 -1.31
N ALA A 14 9.57 -4.47 -0.30
CA ALA A 14 8.46 -5.39 -0.10
C ALA A 14 7.13 -4.65 0.15
N TYR A 15 7.12 -3.62 1.00
CA TYR A 15 5.93 -2.80 1.24
C TYR A 15 5.42 -2.17 -0.05
N THR A 16 6.31 -1.58 -0.84
CA THR A 16 5.98 -0.96 -2.12
C THR A 16 5.34 -1.96 -3.08
N ILE A 17 5.95 -3.15 -3.24
CA ILE A 17 5.44 -4.21 -4.11
C ILE A 17 4.04 -4.68 -3.66
N ILE A 18 3.83 -4.87 -2.35
CA ILE A 18 2.54 -5.33 -1.82
C ILE A 18 1.46 -4.29 -2.10
N MET A 19 1.76 -3.01 -1.86
CA MET A 19 0.83 -1.91 -2.14
C MET A 19 0.45 -1.84 -3.62
N HIS A 20 1.43 -1.90 -4.54
CA HIS A 20 1.14 -1.92 -5.99
C HIS A 20 0.23 -3.09 -6.37
N ARG A 21 0.54 -4.30 -5.90
CA ARG A 21 -0.26 -5.50 -6.20
C ARG A 21 -1.67 -5.41 -5.64
N LEU A 22 -1.83 -4.89 -4.43
CA LEU A 22 -3.12 -4.69 -3.81
C LEU A 22 -3.98 -3.74 -4.64
N ILE A 23 -3.42 -2.59 -5.04
CA ILE A 23 -4.13 -1.59 -5.85
C ILE A 23 -4.47 -2.17 -7.22
N ASP A 24 -3.49 -2.77 -7.91
CA ASP A 24 -3.67 -3.30 -9.26
C ASP A 24 -4.72 -4.41 -9.34
N ASN A 25 -4.70 -5.36 -8.40
CA ASN A 25 -5.65 -6.47 -8.42
C ASN A 25 -7.09 -5.98 -8.19
N ASN A 26 -7.28 -5.10 -7.20
CA ASN A 26 -8.59 -4.53 -6.93
C ASN A 26 -9.11 -3.65 -8.07
N ALA A 27 -8.21 -2.88 -8.71
CA ALA A 27 -8.56 -2.09 -9.90
C ALA A 27 -8.97 -3.01 -11.07
N ARG A 28 -8.23 -4.10 -11.31
CA ARG A 28 -8.58 -5.09 -12.34
C ARG A 28 -9.92 -5.75 -12.07
N ASP A 29 -10.19 -6.18 -10.84
CA ASP A 29 -11.47 -6.79 -10.48
C ASP A 29 -12.64 -5.84 -10.76
N ALA A 30 -12.48 -4.55 -10.40
CA ALA A 30 -13.50 -3.55 -10.66
C ALA A 30 -13.69 -3.28 -12.16
N LEU A 31 -12.59 -3.18 -12.93
CA LEU A 31 -12.64 -3.00 -14.39
C LEU A 31 -13.27 -4.20 -15.10
N ASN A 32 -13.07 -5.40 -14.58
CA ASN A 32 -13.69 -6.63 -15.09
C ASN A 32 -15.11 -6.87 -14.53
N THR A 33 -15.69 -5.90 -13.82
CA THR A 33 -17.03 -5.98 -13.21
C THR A 33 -17.22 -7.16 -12.23
N ILE A 34 -16.12 -7.75 -11.75
CA ILE A 34 -16.14 -8.82 -10.74
C ILE A 34 -16.65 -8.28 -9.41
N LYS A 35 -16.33 -7.02 -9.09
CA LYS A 35 -16.89 -6.31 -7.93
C LYS A 35 -17.10 -4.81 -8.19
N PRO A 36 -17.98 -4.15 -7.42
CA PRO A 36 -18.18 -2.70 -7.52
C PRO A 36 -16.92 -1.88 -7.19
N LEU A 37 -16.80 -0.69 -7.79
CA LEU A 37 -15.70 0.24 -7.51
C LEU A 37 -15.62 0.66 -6.03
N SER A 38 -16.77 0.80 -5.37
CA SER A 38 -16.83 1.12 -3.94
C SER A 38 -16.25 0.01 -3.07
N GLU A 39 -16.50 -1.24 -3.44
CA GLU A 39 -15.97 -2.42 -2.76
C GLU A 39 -14.46 -2.55 -3.00
N ALA A 40 -14.01 -2.39 -4.25
CA ALA A 40 -12.59 -2.37 -4.58
C ALA A 40 -11.83 -1.27 -3.82
N LYS A 41 -12.40 -0.06 -3.69
CA LYS A 41 -11.82 1.01 -2.87
C LYS A 41 -11.73 0.58 -1.40
N SER A 42 -12.80 0.03 -0.84
CA SER A 42 -12.83 -0.44 0.55
C SER A 42 -11.76 -1.50 0.82
N ASP A 43 -11.62 -2.48 -0.09
CA ASP A 43 -10.64 -3.56 0.02
C ASP A 43 -9.20 -3.04 -0.04
N ILE A 44 -8.92 -2.08 -0.93
CA ILE A 44 -7.60 -1.43 -0.99
C ILE A 44 -7.31 -0.75 0.34
N ILE A 45 -8.22 0.07 0.87
CA ILE A 45 -8.01 0.79 2.13
C ILE A 45 -7.81 -0.20 3.30
N SER A 46 -8.63 -1.26 3.35
CA SER A 46 -8.52 -2.28 4.39
C SER A 46 -7.16 -2.99 4.34
N GLY A 47 -6.73 -3.43 3.15
CA GLY A 47 -5.42 -4.09 2.98
C GLY A 47 -4.25 -3.16 3.29
N LEU A 48 -4.34 -1.88 2.93
CA LEU A 48 -3.33 -0.88 3.30
C LEU A 48 -3.26 -0.66 4.81
N LYS A 49 -4.39 -0.62 5.52
CA LYS A 49 -4.41 -0.52 6.99
C LYS A 49 -3.74 -1.72 7.65
N SER A 50 -4.03 -2.95 7.17
CA SER A 50 -3.33 -4.14 7.67
C SER A 50 -1.82 -4.08 7.42
N LEU A 51 -1.41 -3.61 6.24
CA LEU A 51 0.01 -3.45 5.90
C LEU A 51 0.69 -2.37 6.76
N GLN A 52 -0.02 -1.28 7.06
CA GLN A 52 0.42 -0.21 7.95
C GLN A 52 0.66 -0.74 9.37
N GLU A 53 -0.22 -1.61 9.88
CA GLU A 53 -0.02 -2.27 11.17
C GLU A 53 1.24 -3.15 11.17
N CYS A 54 1.50 -3.89 10.08
CA CYS A 54 2.74 -4.65 9.93
C CYS A 54 3.98 -3.73 10.02
N ALA A 55 3.97 -2.59 9.32
CA ALA A 55 5.05 -1.60 9.38
C ALA A 55 5.24 -1.05 10.81
N ARG A 56 4.14 -0.78 11.53
CA ARG A 56 4.18 -0.37 12.93
C ARG A 56 4.86 -1.41 13.81
N TYR A 57 4.46 -2.68 13.71
CA TYR A 57 5.04 -3.76 14.52
C TYR A 57 6.51 -4.04 14.16
N ALA A 58 6.90 -3.82 12.91
CA ALA A 58 8.29 -3.93 12.46
C ALA A 58 9.16 -2.72 12.87
N GLY A 59 8.58 -1.65 13.41
CA GLY A 59 9.28 -0.40 13.71
C GLY A 59 9.67 0.40 12.46
N ASP A 60 9.11 0.07 11.28
CA ASP A 60 9.40 0.76 10.03
C ASP A 60 8.52 2.00 9.88
N HIS A 61 8.99 3.11 10.46
CA HIS A 61 8.27 4.39 10.42
C HIS A 61 8.18 4.99 9.01
N ALA A 62 9.17 4.75 8.17
CA ALA A 62 9.14 5.26 6.79
C ALA A 62 8.02 4.58 6.00
N ALA A 63 7.94 3.24 6.06
CA ALA A 63 6.86 2.50 5.43
C ALA A 63 5.49 2.87 6.00
N TYR A 64 5.38 3.01 7.33
CA TYR A 64 4.13 3.44 7.98
C TYR A 64 3.60 4.76 7.39
N MET A 65 4.47 5.77 7.28
CA MET A 65 4.11 7.08 6.73
C MET A 65 3.74 7.00 5.25
N THR A 66 4.53 6.26 4.44
CA THR A 66 4.20 6.08 3.01
C THR A 66 2.85 5.40 2.80
N ILE A 67 2.54 4.38 3.61
CA ILE A 67 1.24 3.70 3.55
C ILE A 67 0.12 4.66 3.98
N ASN A 68 0.34 5.45 5.04
CA ASN A 68 -0.62 6.46 5.49
C ASN A 68 -0.95 7.48 4.38
N ASP A 69 0.09 8.06 3.76
CA ASP A 69 -0.06 9.03 2.67
C ASP A 69 -0.83 8.44 1.48
N THR A 70 -0.61 7.15 1.20
CA THR A 70 -1.31 6.43 0.13
C THR A 70 -2.79 6.27 0.45
N ILE A 71 -3.13 5.89 1.68
CA ILE A 71 -4.51 5.83 2.19
C ILE A 71 -5.20 7.19 2.03
N GLU A 72 -4.58 8.26 2.54
CA GLU A 72 -5.14 9.62 2.49
C GLU A 72 -5.40 10.09 1.06
N ARG A 73 -4.49 9.78 0.12
CA ARG A 73 -4.67 10.11 -1.30
C ARG A 73 -5.85 9.37 -1.92
N ILE A 74 -6.01 8.09 -1.64
CA ILE A 74 -7.15 7.29 -2.14
C ILE A 74 -8.46 7.79 -1.54
N GLU A 75 -8.49 8.10 -0.24
CA GLU A 75 -9.69 8.61 0.43
C GLU A 75 -10.10 9.97 -0.13
N SER A 76 -9.14 10.88 -0.33
CA SER A 76 -9.35 12.22 -0.89
C SER A 76 -9.52 12.28 -2.42
N GLY A 77 -9.40 11.14 -3.12
CA GLY A 77 -9.45 11.09 -4.59
C GLY A 77 -8.29 11.80 -5.28
N LYS A 78 -7.20 12.09 -4.57
CA LYS A 78 -6.00 12.69 -5.15
C LYS A 78 -5.24 11.66 -5.99
N PRO A 79 -4.58 12.09 -7.07
CA PRO A 79 -3.80 11.19 -7.91
C PRO A 79 -2.64 10.56 -7.14
N LEU A 80 -2.42 9.27 -7.36
CA LEU A 80 -1.31 8.49 -6.79
C LEU A 80 0.01 8.70 -7.56
N ARG A 81 0.21 9.81 -8.28
CA ARG A 81 1.37 10.00 -9.17
C ARG A 81 2.74 9.95 -8.46
N ALA A 82 2.81 10.20 -7.16
CA ALA A 82 4.06 10.02 -6.40
C ALA A 82 4.29 8.58 -5.90
N PHE A 83 3.39 7.66 -6.26
CA PHE A 83 3.44 6.24 -5.95
C PHE A 83 4.01 5.40 -7.11
N VAL A 84 4.23 6.03 -8.27
CA VAL A 84 4.78 5.42 -9.50
C VAL A 84 6.27 5.69 -9.59
#